data_AF-A0A536B4J1-F1
#
_entry.id   AF-A0A536B4J1-F1
#
_cell.length_a   1.000
_cell.length_b   1.000
_cell.length_c   1.000
_cell.angle_alpha   90.00
_cell.angle_beta   90.00
_cell.angle_gamma   90.00
#
_symmetry.space_group_name_H-M   'P 1'
#
loop_
_entity.id
_entity.type
_entity.pdbx_description
1 polymer ?
#
loop_
_entity_poly.entity_id
_entity_poly.type
_entity_poly.pdbx_seq_one_letter_code
_entity_poly.pdbx_strand_id
1 'polypeptide(L)'
;MGRWLAAHELPLDPDIVTIGKGLGAGYAPLAAVLCRQHVFDAIAGGSREFDLGHTWDGAPLPCAVGLAVLDVIHERRLVERVRERGPRLLDELRASLQGSSI
;
A
#
# COMPACT_ATOMS: atom_id res chain seq x y z
N MET A 1 11.56 5.35 -5.47
CA MET A 1 10.44 4.63 -6.10
C MET A 1 10.71 3.13 -6.01
N GLY A 2 9.68 2.29 -5.78
CA GLY A 2 9.83 0.83 -5.72
C GLY A 2 10.20 0.30 -4.32
N ARG A 3 9.44 0.73 -3.30
CA ARG A 3 9.40 0.15 -1.96
C ARG A 3 7.96 -0.28 -1.65
N TRP A 4 7.80 -1.17 -0.67
CA TRP A 4 6.49 -1.68 -0.25
C TRP A 4 5.53 -0.58 0.23
N LEU A 5 6.07 0.40 0.95
CA LEU A 5 5.36 1.61 1.36
C LEU A 5 6.24 2.83 1.06
N ALA A 6 5.61 3.94 0.66
CA ALA A 6 6.31 5.22 0.43
C ALA A 6 7.09 5.69 1.66
N ALA A 7 6.61 5.39 2.87
CA ALA A 7 7.27 5.67 4.13
C ALA A 7 8.74 5.19 4.17
N HIS A 8 9.08 4.09 3.50
CA HIS A 8 10.46 3.57 3.46
C HIS A 8 11.44 4.47 2.67
N GLU A 9 10.94 5.48 1.96
CA GLU A 9 11.75 6.45 1.21
C GLU A 9 11.66 7.86 1.77
N LEU A 10 10.86 8.05 2.82
CA LEU A 10 10.64 9.34 3.46
C LEU A 10 11.28 9.34 4.84
N PRO A 11 11.71 10.49 5.38
CA PRO A 11 12.26 10.60 6.73
C PRO A 11 11.13 10.60 7.77
N LEU A 12 10.26 9.58 7.73
CA LEU A 12 9.13 9.39 8.63
C LEU A 12 9.08 7.95 9.10
N ASP A 13 8.68 7.77 10.35
CA ASP A 13 8.42 6.46 10.94
C ASP A 13 6.98 6.43 11.46
N PRO A 14 6.01 5.91 10.69
CA PRO A 14 4.61 6.10 10.99
C PRO A 14 4.12 5.09 12.02
N ASP A 15 3.30 5.55 12.96
CA ASP A 15 2.61 4.68 13.91
C ASP A 15 1.36 4.03 13.30
N ILE A 16 0.80 4.65 12.27
CA ILE A 16 -0.39 4.20 11.53
C ILE A 16 -0.15 4.35 10.03
N VAL A 17 -0.50 3.33 9.26
CA VAL A 17 -0.42 3.32 7.79
C VAL A 17 -1.75 2.86 7.22
N THR A 18 -2.28 3.58 6.24
CA THR A 18 -3.47 3.16 5.48
C THR A 18 -3.08 2.58 4.13
N ILE A 19 -3.68 1.45 3.78
CA ILE A 19 -3.48 0.76 2.51
C ILE A 19 -4.83 0.40 1.88
N GLY A 20 -4.84 0.24 0.56
CA GLY A 20 -6.01 -0.05 -0.27
C GLY A 20 -5.56 -0.12 -1.72
N LYS A 21 -6.40 0.27 -2.69
CA LYS A 21 -6.06 0.31 -4.12
C LYS A 21 -5.33 -0.97 -4.58
N GLY A 22 -4.00 -0.92 -4.67
CA GLY A 22 -3.14 -2.06 -5.01
C GLY A 22 -3.30 -3.27 -4.10
N LEU A 23 -3.81 -3.12 -2.87
CA LEU A 23 -4.10 -4.24 -1.96
C LEU A 23 -5.15 -5.21 -2.53
N GLY A 24 -6.18 -4.70 -3.19
CA GLY A 24 -7.16 -5.51 -3.92
C GLY A 24 -6.89 -5.58 -5.43
N ALA A 25 -5.96 -4.76 -5.94
CA ALA A 25 -5.55 -4.65 -7.35
C ALA A 25 -6.71 -4.59 -8.38
N GLY A 26 -7.88 -4.10 -7.98
CA GLY A 26 -9.09 -4.06 -8.81
C GLY A 26 -9.88 -5.39 -8.88
N TYR A 27 -9.40 -6.46 -8.26
CA TYR A 27 -10.11 -7.76 -8.20
C TYR A 27 -11.19 -7.79 -7.11
N ALA A 28 -10.95 -7.14 -5.98
CA ALA A 28 -11.91 -7.00 -4.90
C ALA A 28 -11.72 -5.66 -4.17
N PRO A 29 -12.79 -5.06 -3.63
CA PRO A 29 -12.67 -3.89 -2.75
C PRO A 29 -12.02 -4.33 -1.44
N LEU A 30 -10.80 -3.85 -1.18
CA LEU A 30 -10.08 -4.12 0.05
C LEU A 30 -9.21 -2.93 0.44
N ALA A 31 -9.30 -2.55 1.71
CA ALA A 31 -8.46 -1.56 2.38
C ALA A 31 -8.12 -2.07 3.78
N ALA A 32 -7.06 -1.54 4.37
CA ALA A 32 -6.67 -1.84 5.74
C ALA A 32 -5.96 -0.65 6.39
N VAL A 33 -6.06 -0.61 7.72
CA VAL A 33 -5.26 0.29 8.56
C VAL A 33 -4.30 -0.58 9.35
N LEU A 34 -3.01 -0.38 9.14
CA LEU A 34 -1.93 -0.98 9.91
C LEU A 34 -1.59 -0.03 11.06
N CYS A 35 -1.37 -0.54 12.26
CA CYS A 35 -0.90 0.25 13.39
C CYS A 35 0.23 -0.45 14.13
N ARG A 36 1.09 0.34 14.81
CA ARG A 36 2.11 -0.18 15.71
C ARG A 36 1.47 -0.73 16.98
N GLN A 37 2.17 -1.66 17.60
CA GLN A 37 1.71 -2.34 18.82
C GLN A 37 1.30 -1.37 19.92
N HIS A 38 2.07 -0.32 20.19
CA HIS A 38 1.74 0.64 21.25
C HIS A 38 0.42 1.40 21.00
N VAL A 39 0.02 1.59 19.73
CA VAL A 39 -1.26 2.21 19.37
C VAL A 39 -2.40 1.24 19.70
N PHE A 40 -2.24 -0.02 19.29
CA PHE A 40 -3.19 -1.07 19.65
C PHE A 40 -3.32 -1.22 21.17
N ASP A 41 -2.20 -1.27 21.89
CA ASP A 41 -2.17 -1.43 23.34
C ASP A 41 -2.84 -0.25 24.06
N ALA A 42 -2.68 0.97 23.55
CA ALA A 42 -3.35 2.15 24.11
C ALA A 42 -4.88 2.05 23.99
N ILE A 43 -5.40 1.56 22.85
CA ILE A 43 -6.85 1.34 22.65
C ILE A 43 -7.32 0.18 23.52
N ALA A 44 -6.61 -0.94 23.50
CA ALA A 44 -6.94 -2.16 24.24
C ALA A 44 -6.82 -2.02 25.76
N GLY A 45 -5.93 -1.15 26.25
CA GLY A 45 -5.80 -0.81 27.67
C GLY A 45 -6.72 0.33 28.11
N GLY A 46 -7.21 1.13 27.16
CA GLY A 46 -8.11 2.27 27.40
C GLY A 46 -9.58 1.87 27.27
N SER A 47 -10.29 2.53 26.34
CA SER A 47 -11.74 2.33 26.13
C SER A 47 -12.09 0.92 25.68
N ARG A 48 -11.17 0.22 24.98
CA ARG A 48 -11.43 -1.05 24.29
C ARG A 48 -12.51 -0.97 23.21
N GLU A 49 -12.91 0.24 22.86
CA GLU A 49 -13.92 0.52 21.86
C GLU A 49 -13.24 1.01 20.59
N PHE A 50 -13.75 0.54 19.46
CA PHE A 50 -13.29 0.95 18.14
C PHE A 50 -14.51 1.04 17.22
N ASP A 51 -15.12 2.23 17.16
CA ASP A 51 -16.35 2.48 16.41
C ASP A 51 -16.14 2.63 14.89
N LEU A 52 -14.95 2.29 14.41
CA LEU A 52 -14.64 2.20 12.99
C LEU A 52 -14.83 0.75 12.54
N GLY A 53 -16.10 0.35 12.45
CA GLY A 53 -16.51 -0.96 11.95
C GLY A 53 -17.52 -0.84 10.80
N HIS A 54 -17.39 -1.63 9.75
CA HIS A 54 -18.36 -1.76 8.68
C HIS A 54 -18.76 -3.23 8.44
N THR A 55 -19.92 -3.45 7.82
CA THR A 55 -20.51 -4.79 7.60
C THR A 55 -19.59 -5.81 6.93
N TRP A 56 -18.59 -5.33 6.21
CA TRP A 56 -17.68 -6.15 5.40
C TRP A 56 -16.25 -6.19 5.95
N ASP A 57 -16.04 -5.72 7.18
CA ASP A 57 -14.74 -5.83 7.84
C ASP A 57 -14.31 -7.28 7.95
N GLY A 58 -13.06 -7.55 7.56
CA GLY A 58 -12.49 -8.91 7.59
C GLY A 58 -13.21 -9.91 6.68
N ALA A 59 -13.99 -9.45 5.68
CA ALA A 59 -14.69 -10.33 4.77
C ALA A 59 -13.73 -11.34 4.12
N PRO A 60 -13.96 -12.67 4.25
CA PRO A 60 -12.97 -13.69 3.85
C PRO A 60 -12.58 -13.64 2.37
N LEU A 61 -13.54 -13.33 1.48
CA LEU A 61 -13.29 -13.30 0.05
C LEU A 61 -12.34 -12.15 -0.36
N PRO A 62 -12.62 -10.86 -0.04
CA PRO A 62 -11.64 -9.79 -0.25
C PRO A 62 -10.27 -10.08 0.36
N CYS A 63 -10.21 -10.61 1.59
CA CYS A 63 -8.95 -10.96 2.23
C CYS A 63 -8.16 -12.02 1.45
N ALA A 64 -8.81 -13.09 0.98
CA ALA A 64 -8.19 -14.12 0.16
C ALA A 64 -7.66 -13.56 -1.17
N VAL A 65 -8.41 -12.65 -1.81
CA VAL A 65 -7.96 -11.93 -3.01
C VAL A 65 -6.72 -11.08 -2.70
N GLY A 66 -6.72 -10.35 -1.58
CA GLY A 66 -5.58 -9.54 -1.17
C GLY A 66 -4.31 -10.38 -0.95
N LEU A 67 -4.43 -11.56 -0.34
CA LEU A 67 -3.30 -12.48 -0.18
C LEU A 67 -2.75 -12.94 -1.54
N ALA A 68 -3.63 -13.38 -2.45
CA ALA A 68 -3.20 -13.79 -3.79
C ALA A 68 -2.53 -12.65 -4.58
N VAL A 69 -3.00 -11.40 -4.40
CA VAL A 69 -2.35 -10.22 -4.99
C VAL A 69 -0.94 -10.02 -4.42
N LEU A 70 -0.78 -10.11 -3.10
CA LEU A 70 0.53 -9.99 -2.44
C LEU A 70 1.50 -11.09 -2.89
N ASP A 71 1.02 -12.33 -3.02
CA ASP A 71 1.81 -13.46 -3.52
C ASP A 71 2.34 -13.15 -4.93
N VAL A 72 1.47 -12.69 -5.83
CA VAL A 72 1.88 -12.32 -7.20
C VAL A 72 2.89 -11.17 -7.20
N ILE A 73 2.69 -10.15 -6.36
CA ILE A 73 3.65 -9.02 -6.23
C ILE A 73 5.02 -9.55 -5.79
N HIS A 74 5.06 -10.47 -4.83
CA HIS A 74 6.27 -11.06 -4.27
C HIS A 74 6.97 -12.00 -5.26
N GLU A 75 6.26 -13.02 -5.76
CA GLU A 75 6.78 -14.03 -6.69
C GLU A 75 7.34 -13.40 -7.96
N ARG A 76 6.64 -12.39 -8.49
CA ARG A 76 7.08 -11.68 -9.69
C ARG A 76 8.06 -10.57 -9.36
N ARG A 77 8.40 -10.30 -8.10
CA ARG A 77 9.35 -9.25 -7.71
C ARG A 77 8.97 -7.88 -8.30
N LEU A 78 7.68 -7.55 -8.25
CA LEU A 78 7.17 -6.37 -8.94
C LEU A 78 7.72 -5.07 -8.33
N VAL A 79 7.90 -5.05 -7.01
CA VAL A 79 8.45 -3.88 -6.29
C VAL A 79 9.88 -3.60 -6.76
N GLU A 80 10.71 -4.62 -6.92
CA GLU A 80 12.08 -4.52 -7.42
C GLU A 80 12.11 -4.05 -8.87
N ARG A 81 11.26 -4.62 -9.74
CA ARG A 81 11.16 -4.20 -11.15
C ARG A 81 10.79 -2.72 -11.28
N VAL A 82 9.98 -2.17 -10.37
CA VAL A 82 9.66 -0.73 -10.35
C VAL A 82 10.90 0.12 -10.09
N ARG A 83 11.87 -0.36 -9.30
CA ARG A 83 13.13 0.36 -9.04
C ARG A 83 13.98 0.50 -10.29
N GLU A 84 13.94 -0.51 -11.15
CA GLU A 84 14.67 -0.52 -12.43
C GLU A 84 13.92 0.26 -13.51
N ARG A 85 12.61 0.03 -13.64
CA ARG A 85 11.80 0.56 -14.75
C ARG A 85 11.30 1.99 -14.50
N GLY A 86 11.09 2.38 -13.24
CA GLY A 86 10.55 3.68 -12.87
C GLY A 86 11.43 4.85 -13.34
N PRO A 87 12.74 4.87 -13.03
CA PRO A 87 13.65 5.90 -13.52
C PRO A 87 13.70 5.97 -15.04
N ARG A 88 13.76 4.81 -15.71
CA ARG A 88 13.76 4.72 -17.18
C ARG A 88 12.51 5.38 -17.79
N LEU A 89 11.33 5.06 -17.27
CA LEU A 89 10.08 5.68 -17.75
C LEU A 89 10.10 7.20 -17.55
N LEU A 90 10.59 7.66 -16.40
CA LEU A 90 10.68 9.09 -16.10
C LEU A 90 11.64 9.82 -17.05
N ASP A 91 12.78 9.22 -17.36
CA ASP A 91 13.78 9.78 -18.26
C ASP A 91 13.27 9.82 -19.71
N GLU A 92 12.62 8.75 -20.17
CA GLU A 92 11.98 8.70 -21.48
C GLU A 92 10.88 9.76 -21.59
N LEU A 93 10.03 9.91 -20.56
CA LEU A 93 8.99 10.93 -20.52
C LEU A 93 9.58 12.35 -20.56
N ARG A 94 10.64 12.62 -19.78
CA ARG A 94 11.34 13.91 -19.80
C ARG A 94 11.90 14.25 -21.16
N ALA A 95 12.57 13.29 -21.81
CA ALA A 95 13.12 13.48 -23.14
C ALA A 95 12.03 13.78 -24.18
N SER A 96 10.91 13.06 -24.16
CA SER A 96 9.79 13.30 -25.07
C SER A 96 9.09 14.66 -24.86
N LEU A 97 9.17 15.22 -23.65
CA LEU A 97 8.58 16.52 -23.33
C LEU A 97 9.54 17.70 -23.54
N GLN A 98 10.81 17.47 -23.90
CA GLN A 98 11.75 18.56 -24.19
C GLN A 98 11.29 19.36 -25.42
N GLY A 99 11.05 20.66 -25.23
CA GLY A 99 10.54 21.55 -26.29
C GLY A 99 9.03 21.48 -26.50
N SER A 100 8.29 20.71 -25.68
CA SER A 100 6.84 20.78 -25.65
C SER A 100 6.38 22.13 -25.11
N SER A 101 5.44 22.78 -25.81
CA SER A 101 4.82 24.05 -25.41
C SER A 101 3.49 23.88 -24.66
N ILE A 102 3.19 22.65 -24.23
CA ILE A 102 2.08 22.35 -23.30
C ILE A 102 2.53 22.70 -21.88
#